data_AF-Q6WU74-F1
#
_entry.id   AF-Q6WU74-F1
#
_cell.length_a   1.000
_cell.length_b   1.000
_cell.length_c   1.000
_cell.angle_alpha   90.00
_cell.angle_beta   90.00
_cell.angle_gamma   90.00
#
_symmetry.space_group_name_H-M   'P 1'
#
loop_
_entity.id
_entity.type
_entity.pdbx_description
1 polymer ?
#
loop_
_entity_poly.entity_id
_entity_poly.type
_entity_poly.pdbx_seq_one_letter_code
_entity_poly.pdbx_strand_id
1 'polypeptide(L)'
;MQDKIVVSSFWATVLVIGTLLSPIVTIILNRDFDLVAKRLNNQHERYESYNSRRRELLEQYLVGLVEAERAETPEERKNLKLIEVSYLLIPYLPNYMQETFQRYALEAANRKHDAKSNADFQTVTIFIKELLDPRGR
;
A
#
# COMPACT_ATOMS: atom_id res chain seq x y z
N MET A 1 7.73 42.64 55.37
CA MET A 1 9.00 42.46 54.62
C MET A 1 9.37 40.98 54.46
N GLN A 2 9.09 40.14 55.47
CA GLN A 2 9.30 38.68 55.44
C GLN A 2 8.52 37.94 54.35
N ASP A 3 7.25 38.28 54.12
CA ASP A 3 6.40 37.58 53.14
C ASP A 3 6.89 37.71 51.68
N LYS A 4 7.47 38.87 51.32
CA LYS A 4 8.02 39.09 49.97
C LYS A 4 9.24 38.21 49.70
N ILE A 5 10.03 37.92 50.73
CA ILE A 5 11.24 37.09 50.62
C ILE A 5 10.85 35.62 50.45
N VAL A 6 9.86 35.14 51.20
CA VAL A 6 9.34 33.77 51.11
C VAL A 6 8.70 33.50 49.74
N VAL A 7 7.95 34.47 49.21
CA VAL A 7 7.38 34.37 47.85
C VAL A 7 8.50 34.36 46.80
N SER A 8 9.55 35.17 46.97
CA SER A 8 10.69 35.20 46.03
C SER A 8 11.52 33.91 46.03
N SER A 9 11.74 33.28 47.20
CA SER A 9 12.48 32.03 47.31
C SER A 9 11.69 30.83 46.77
N PHE A 10 10.37 30.85 46.90
CA PHE A 10 9.49 29.85 46.28
C PHE A 10 9.61 29.87 44.75
N TRP A 11 9.48 31.05 44.11
CA TRP A 11 9.61 31.16 42.65
C TRP A 11 11.01 30.83 42.13
N ALA A 12 12.06 31.20 42.87
CA ALA A 12 13.43 30.80 42.54
C ALA A 12 13.62 29.28 42.60
N THR A 13 13.01 28.62 43.59
CA THR A 13 13.05 27.15 43.72
C THR A 13 12.31 26.46 42.57
N VAL A 14 11.14 26.98 42.17
CA VAL A 14 10.39 26.48 41.01
C VAL A 14 11.20 26.62 39.72
N LEU A 15 11.90 27.75 39.52
CA LEU A 15 12.76 27.96 38.36
C LEU A 15 13.93 26.97 38.31
N VAL A 16 14.61 26.75 39.43
CA VAL A 16 15.75 25.81 39.54
C VAL A 16 15.28 24.37 39.31
N ILE A 17 14.15 23.98 39.89
CA ILE A 17 13.57 22.65 39.66
C ILE A 17 13.12 22.50 38.20
N GLY A 18 12.52 23.54 37.62
CA GLY A 18 12.09 23.55 36.22
C GLY A 18 13.24 23.39 35.23
N THR A 19 14.38 24.06 35.45
CA THR A 19 15.58 23.89 34.61
C THR A 19 16.24 22.53 34.77
N LEU A 20 16.22 21.94 35.96
CA LEU A 20 16.73 20.59 36.20
C LEU A 20 15.82 19.50 35.60
N LEU A 21 14.50 19.68 35.64
CA LEU A 21 13.53 18.74 35.08
C LEU A 21 13.34 18.90 33.57
N SER A 22 13.62 20.07 33.00
CA SER A 22 13.45 20.34 31.57
C SER A 22 14.17 19.31 30.67
N PRO A 23 15.47 18.99 30.87
CA PRO A 23 16.14 17.97 30.09
C PRO A 23 15.47 16.59 30.18
N ILE A 24 15.00 16.21 31.37
CA ILE A 24 14.34 14.91 31.60
C ILE A 24 13.01 14.86 30.82
N VAL A 25 12.21 15.91 30.91
CA VAL A 25 10.94 16.02 30.17
C VAL A 25 11.19 16.02 28.66
N THR A 26 12.18 16.77 28.19
CA THR A 26 12.56 16.81 26.77
C THR A 26 13.04 15.44 26.26
N ILE A 27 13.81 14.69 27.04
CA ILE A 27 14.25 13.33 26.67
C ILE A 27 13.04 12.39 26.54
N ILE A 28 12.10 12.44 27.48
CA ILE A 28 10.88 11.60 27.44
C ILE A 28 10.04 11.95 26.20
N LEU A 29 9.78 13.24 25.98
CA LEU A 29 9.00 13.70 24.82
C LEU A 29 9.67 13.30 23.51
N ASN A 30 10.98 13.56 23.34
CA ASN A 30 11.69 13.21 22.11
C ASN A 30 11.68 11.69 21.86
N ARG A 31 11.82 10.87 22.91
CA ARG A 31 11.73 9.42 22.79
C ARG A 31 10.35 8.98 22.31
N ASP A 32 9.28 9.57 22.85
CA ASP A 32 7.92 9.23 22.44
C ASP A 32 7.63 9.68 21.00
N PHE A 33 8.08 10.89 20.62
CA PHE A 33 8.00 11.37 19.24
C PHE A 33 8.77 10.48 18.27
N ASP A 34 9.99 10.07 18.62
CA ASP A 34 10.79 9.17 17.78
C ASP A 34 10.12 7.81 17.58
N LEU A 35 9.47 7.26 18.61
CA LEU A 35 8.74 6.00 18.50
C LEU A 35 7.51 6.14 17.59
N VAL A 36 6.79 7.24 17.69
CA VAL A 36 5.64 7.53 16.82
C VAL A 36 6.10 7.76 15.38
N ALA A 37 7.15 8.55 15.16
CA ALA A 37 7.71 8.80 13.84
C ALA A 37 8.19 7.50 13.19
N LYS A 38 8.90 6.63 13.92
CA LYS A 38 9.30 5.30 13.44
C LYS A 38 8.10 4.44 13.08
N ARG A 39 7.03 4.47 13.87
CA ARG A 39 5.80 3.71 13.57
C ARG A 39 5.15 4.22 12.28
N LEU A 40 5.03 5.54 12.10
CA LEU A 40 4.50 6.15 10.88
C LEU A 40 5.37 5.81 9.67
N ASN A 41 6.69 5.88 9.80
CA ASN A 41 7.62 5.51 8.72
C ASN A 41 7.47 4.04 8.34
N ASN A 42 7.43 3.12 9.32
CA ASN A 42 7.23 1.70 9.03
C ASN A 42 5.87 1.42 8.38
N GLN A 43 4.82 2.15 8.76
CA GLN A 43 3.51 2.04 8.10
C GLN A 43 3.55 2.56 6.67
N HIS A 44 4.25 3.68 6.44
CA HIS A 44 4.46 4.25 5.13
C HIS A 44 5.26 3.32 4.22
N GLU A 45 6.40 2.80 4.67
CA GLU A 45 7.23 1.83 3.93
C GLU A 45 6.44 0.56 3.58
N ARG A 46 5.61 0.05 4.50
CA ARG A 46 4.73 -1.09 4.23
C ARG A 46 3.69 -0.77 3.15
N TYR A 47 3.10 0.42 3.21
CA TYR A 47 2.12 0.87 2.22
C TYR A 47 2.76 1.08 0.85
N GLU A 48 3.94 1.70 0.78
CA GLU A 48 4.70 1.86 -0.45
C GLU A 48 5.10 0.51 -1.04
N SER A 49 5.67 -0.38 -0.23
CA SER A 49 6.06 -1.74 -0.65
C SER A 49 4.86 -2.54 -1.18
N TYR A 50 3.72 -2.49 -0.47
CA TYR A 50 2.48 -3.13 -0.91
C TYR A 50 2.00 -2.60 -2.27
N ASN A 51 1.94 -1.28 -2.45
CA ASN A 51 1.48 -0.68 -3.70
C ASN A 51 2.48 -0.88 -4.84
N SER A 52 3.78 -0.83 -4.54
CA SER A 52 4.84 -1.11 -5.51
C SER A 52 4.71 -2.53 -6.04
N ARG A 53 4.58 -3.53 -5.15
CA ARG A 53 4.40 -4.92 -5.55
C ARG A 53 3.11 -5.14 -6.33
N ARG A 54 2.01 -4.49 -5.91
CA ARG A 54 0.74 -4.53 -6.64
C ARG A 54 0.89 -4.01 -8.08
N ARG A 55 1.56 -2.87 -8.26
CA ARG A 55 1.80 -2.28 -9.59
C ARG A 55 2.66 -3.19 -10.46
N GLU A 56 3.75 -3.71 -9.90
CA GLU A 56 4.65 -4.64 -10.60
C GLU A 56 3.88 -5.88 -11.11
N LEU A 57 3.05 -6.48 -10.26
CA LEU A 57 2.24 -7.64 -10.66
C LEU A 57 1.18 -7.26 -11.70
N LEU A 58 0.57 -6.08 -11.59
CA LEU A 58 -0.42 -5.60 -12.55
C LEU A 58 0.21 -5.34 -13.93
N GLU A 59 1.42 -4.77 -13.98
CA GLU A 59 2.18 -4.63 -15.21
C GLU A 59 2.52 -5.99 -15.83
N GLN A 60 3.03 -6.93 -15.02
CA GLN A 60 3.30 -8.30 -15.48
C GLN A 60 2.04 -9.00 -16.01
N TYR A 61 0.88 -8.75 -15.39
CA TYR A 61 -0.40 -9.28 -15.83
C TYR A 61 -0.80 -8.72 -17.20
N LEU A 62 -0.72 -7.41 -17.38
CA LEU A 62 -1.02 -6.74 -18.64
C LEU A 62 -0.09 -7.18 -19.77
N VAL A 63 1.21 -7.33 -19.48
CA VAL A 63 2.18 -7.89 -20.44
C VAL A 63 1.79 -9.33 -20.79
N GLY A 64 1.48 -10.15 -19.79
CA GLY A 64 1.04 -11.53 -19.99
C GLY A 64 -0.25 -11.65 -20.82
N LEU A 65 -1.18 -10.70 -20.67
CA LEU A 65 -2.40 -10.62 -21.50
C LEU A 65 -2.06 -10.36 -22.97
N VAL A 66 -1.21 -9.37 -23.24
CA VAL A 66 -0.79 -9.04 -24.61
C VAL A 66 -0.02 -10.19 -25.25
N GLU A 67 0.85 -10.86 -24.50
CA GLU A 67 1.56 -12.06 -24.96
C GLU A 67 0.59 -13.21 -25.25
N ALA A 68 -0.44 -13.39 -24.42
CA ALA A 68 -1.48 -14.40 -24.63
C ALA A 68 -2.28 -14.17 -25.91
N GLU A 69 -2.63 -12.92 -26.19
CA GLU A 69 -3.32 -12.56 -27.41
C GLU A 69 -2.44 -12.77 -28.65
N ARG A 70 -1.13 -12.48 -28.56
CA ARG A 70 -0.19 -12.64 -29.66
C ARG A 70 0.26 -14.08 -29.92
N ALA A 71 0.19 -14.95 -28.93
CA ALA A 71 0.64 -16.34 -29.05
C ALA A 71 -0.12 -17.09 -30.16
N GLU A 72 0.60 -17.61 -31.14
CA GLU A 72 0.02 -18.29 -32.30
C GLU A 72 -0.24 -19.77 -31.97
N THR A 73 0.64 -20.38 -31.16
CA THR A 73 0.56 -21.80 -30.81
C THR A 73 -0.06 -22.04 -29.41
N PRO A 74 -0.67 -23.22 -29.16
CA PRO A 74 -1.14 -23.59 -27.82
C PRO A 74 -0.03 -23.81 -26.79
N GLU A 75 1.20 -24.14 -27.23
CA GLU A 75 2.35 -24.37 -26.34
C GLU A 75 2.92 -23.05 -25.80
N GLU A 76 3.02 -22.03 -26.65
CA GLU A 76 3.34 -20.66 -26.23
C GLU A 76 2.32 -20.15 -25.20
N ARG A 77 1.05 -20.55 -25.34
CA ARG A 77 -0.02 -20.20 -24.40
C ARG A 77 0.07 -20.91 -23.05
N LYS A 78 0.52 -22.16 -23.01
CA LYS A 78 0.70 -22.89 -21.74
C LYS A 78 1.84 -22.34 -20.88
N ASN A 79 2.85 -21.72 -21.52
CA ASN A 79 3.99 -21.10 -20.84
C ASN A 79 3.72 -19.65 -20.38
N LEU A 80 2.49 -19.15 -20.53
CA LEU A 80 2.16 -17.79 -20.15
C LEU A 80 2.16 -17.65 -18.63
N LYS A 81 3.09 -16.83 -18.14
CA LYS A 81 3.11 -16.32 -16.76
C LYS A 81 1.80 -15.63 -16.35
N LEU A 82 0.91 -15.34 -17.29
CA LEU A 82 -0.39 -14.72 -17.06
C LEU A 82 -1.21 -15.42 -15.96
N ILE A 83 -1.33 -16.75 -15.99
CA ILE A 83 -2.12 -17.48 -14.98
C ILE A 83 -1.46 -17.34 -13.61
N GLU A 84 -0.15 -17.58 -13.53
CA GLU A 84 0.63 -17.43 -12.28
C GLU A 84 0.50 -16.02 -11.69
N VAL A 85 0.74 -15.00 -12.51
CA VAL A 85 0.65 -13.60 -12.10
C VAL A 85 -0.77 -13.25 -11.66
N SER A 86 -1.80 -13.80 -12.31
CA SER A 86 -3.20 -13.61 -11.88
C SER A 86 -3.47 -14.14 -10.46
N TYR A 87 -2.85 -15.26 -10.08
CA TYR A 87 -2.94 -15.78 -8.72
C TYR A 87 -2.18 -14.92 -7.71
N LEU A 88 -1.00 -14.42 -8.09
CA LEU A 88 -0.21 -13.53 -7.24
C LEU A 88 -0.89 -12.18 -7.00
N LEU A 89 -1.76 -11.74 -7.92
CA LEU A 89 -2.54 -10.50 -7.80
C LEU A 89 -3.71 -10.58 -6.81
N ILE A 90 -4.25 -11.78 -6.52
CA ILE A 90 -5.44 -11.97 -5.67
C ILE A 90 -5.38 -11.18 -4.36
N PRO A 91 -4.28 -11.22 -3.56
CA PRO A 91 -4.23 -10.53 -2.27
C PRO A 91 -4.29 -9.00 -2.38
N TYR A 92 -4.13 -8.48 -3.60
CA TYR A 92 -4.16 -7.06 -3.92
C TYR A 92 -5.46 -6.61 -4.58
N LEU A 93 -6.38 -7.54 -4.83
CA LEU A 93 -7.68 -7.30 -5.44
C LEU A 93 -8.79 -7.38 -4.38
N PRO A 94 -9.82 -6.52 -4.47
CA PRO A 94 -11.00 -6.67 -3.65
C PRO A 94 -11.72 -7.97 -4.01
N ASN A 95 -12.35 -8.61 -3.02
CA ASN A 95 -12.94 -9.94 -3.16
C ASN A 95 -13.90 -10.08 -4.37
N TYR A 96 -14.67 -9.04 -4.67
CA TYR A 96 -15.62 -9.04 -5.79
C TYR A 96 -14.94 -9.08 -7.19
N MET A 97 -13.66 -8.72 -7.30
CA MET A 97 -12.91 -8.71 -8.56
C MET A 97 -12.06 -9.96 -8.77
N GLN A 98 -11.76 -10.72 -7.72
CA GLN A 98 -10.81 -11.84 -7.78
C GLN A 98 -11.24 -12.91 -8.78
N GLU A 99 -12.51 -13.32 -8.73
CA GLU A 99 -13.05 -14.32 -9.65
C GLU A 99 -13.05 -13.81 -11.10
N THR A 100 -13.47 -12.57 -11.32
CA THR A 100 -13.51 -11.93 -12.65
C THR A 100 -12.10 -11.84 -13.26
N PHE A 101 -11.10 -11.45 -12.49
CA PHE A 101 -9.70 -11.37 -12.94
C PHE A 101 -9.14 -12.73 -13.35
N GLN A 102 -9.36 -13.75 -12.52
CA GLN A 102 -8.90 -15.12 -12.80
C GLN A 102 -9.60 -15.72 -14.00
N ARG A 103 -10.93 -15.57 -14.07
CA ARG A 103 -11.73 -16.09 -15.19
C ARG A 103 -11.29 -15.45 -16.49
N TYR A 104 -11.13 -14.13 -16.52
CA TYR A 104 -10.64 -13.44 -17.70
C TYR A 104 -9.22 -13.89 -18.10
N ALA A 105 -8.31 -14.05 -17.15
CA ALA A 105 -6.96 -14.56 -17.42
C ALA A 105 -6.97 -15.96 -18.05
N LEU A 106 -7.83 -16.85 -17.53
CA LEU A 106 -8.01 -18.21 -18.05
C LEU A 106 -8.64 -18.21 -19.44
N GLU A 107 -9.64 -17.36 -19.68
CA GLU A 107 -10.29 -17.24 -20.98
C GLU A 107 -9.35 -16.67 -22.04
N ALA A 108 -8.59 -15.63 -21.69
CA ALA A 108 -7.56 -15.03 -22.53
C ALA A 108 -6.47 -16.04 -22.89
N ALA A 109 -5.95 -16.79 -21.91
CA ALA A 109 -4.98 -17.86 -22.15
C ALA A 109 -5.52 -18.95 -23.09
N ASN A 110 -6.83 -19.19 -23.09
CA ASN A 110 -7.48 -20.19 -23.91
C ASN A 110 -8.12 -19.65 -25.21
N ARG A 111 -8.03 -18.33 -25.50
CA ARG A 111 -8.73 -17.64 -26.61
C ARG A 111 -10.23 -17.94 -26.70
N LYS A 112 -10.89 -18.15 -25.56
CA LYS A 112 -12.35 -18.25 -25.53
C LYS A 112 -12.94 -16.84 -25.45
N HIS A 113 -13.18 -16.24 -26.61
CA HIS A 113 -13.88 -14.95 -26.69
C HIS A 113 -15.37 -15.18 -26.86
N ASP A 114 -16.10 -15.26 -25.75
CA ASP A 114 -17.55 -15.16 -25.74
C ASP A 114 -18.00 -13.75 -25.32
N ALA A 115 -19.31 -13.49 -25.38
CA ALA A 115 -19.87 -12.19 -24.98
C ALA A 115 -19.59 -11.84 -23.51
N LYS A 116 -19.41 -12.86 -22.66
CA LYS A 116 -19.12 -12.70 -21.23
C LYS A 116 -17.66 -12.31 -21.00
N SER A 117 -16.74 -12.87 -21.78
CA SER A 117 -15.32 -12.52 -21.80
C SER A 117 -15.10 -11.06 -22.15
N ASN A 118 -15.90 -10.51 -23.07
CA ASN A 118 -15.82 -9.08 -23.43
C ASN A 118 -16.34 -8.16 -22.31
N ALA A 119 -17.37 -8.58 -21.57
CA ALA A 119 -17.85 -7.86 -20.39
C ALA A 119 -16.83 -7.92 -19.24
N ASP A 120 -16.20 -9.08 -19.03
CA ASP A 120 -15.13 -9.25 -18.05
C ASP A 120 -13.90 -8.40 -18.42
N PHE A 121 -13.52 -8.32 -19.69
CA PHE A 121 -12.47 -7.42 -20.18
C PHE A 121 -12.74 -5.95 -19.85
N GLN A 122 -13.96 -5.47 -20.13
CA GLN A 122 -14.34 -4.09 -19.80
C GLN A 122 -14.28 -3.84 -18.30
N THR A 123 -14.77 -4.78 -17.50
CA THR A 123 -14.77 -4.70 -16.04
C THR A 123 -13.35 -4.66 -15.47
N VAL A 124 -12.47 -5.55 -15.95
CA VAL A 124 -11.04 -5.59 -15.61
C VAL A 124 -10.36 -4.28 -16.00
N THR A 125 -10.63 -3.77 -17.20
CA THR A 125 -10.01 -2.54 -17.72
C THR A 125 -10.41 -1.31 -16.90
N ILE A 126 -11.70 -1.17 -16.56
CA ILE A 126 -12.20 -0.09 -15.71
C ILE A 126 -11.54 -0.16 -14.34
N PHE A 127 -11.49 -1.34 -13.74
CA PHE A 127 -10.90 -1.52 -12.43
C PHE A 127 -9.39 -1.24 -12.42
N ILE A 128 -8.65 -1.66 -13.45
CA ILE A 128 -7.24 -1.32 -13.60
C ILE A 128 -7.05 0.20 -13.69
N LYS A 129 -7.92 0.89 -14.44
CA LYS A 129 -7.88 2.35 -14.54
C LYS A 129 -8.11 3.01 -13.19
N GLU A 130 -9.04 2.51 -12.38
CA GLU A 130 -9.28 2.98 -11.01
C GLU A 130 -8.07 2.73 -10.10
N LEU A 131 -7.44 1.55 -10.18
CA LEU A 131 -6.23 1.23 -9.42
C LEU A 131 -5.02 2.11 -9.77
N LEU A 132 -4.96 2.58 -11.02
CA LEU A 132 -3.91 3.45 -11.52
C LEU A 132 -4.21 4.94 -11.29
N ASP A 133 -5.43 5.31 -10.90
CA ASP A 133 -5.78 6.71 -10.63
C ASP A 133 -5.09 7.17 -9.33
N PRO A 134 -4.14 8.14 -9.40
CA PRO A 134 -3.47 8.66 -8.21
C PRO A 134 -4.40 9.41 -7.25
N ARG A 135 -5.65 9.69 -7.66
CA ARG A 135 -6.63 10.46 -6.87
C ARG A 135 -7.53 9.59 -6.00
N GLY A 136 -7.42 8.26 -6.07
CA GLY A 136 -8.10 7.27 -5.23
C GLY A 136 -9.45 7.75 -4.67
N ARG A 137 -10.51 7.65 -5.46
CA ARG A 137 -11.88 7.73 -4.93
C ARG A 137 -12.36 6.35 -4.53
#